data_AF-A0A9N9E9D3-F1
#
_entry.id   AF-A0A9N9E9D3-F1
#
_cell.length_a   1.000
_cell.length_b   1.000
_cell.length_c   1.000
_cell.angle_alpha   90.00
_cell.angle_beta   90.00
_cell.angle_gamma   90.00
#
_symmetry.space_group_name_H-M   'P 1'
#
loop_
_entity.id
_entity.type
_entity.pdbx_description
1 polymer ?
#
loop_
_entity_poly.entity_id
_entity_poly.type
_entity_poly.pdbx_seq_one_letter_code
_entity_poly.pdbx_strand_id
1 'polypeptide(L)'
;LTIDNWKPKLTSLKEILSKLGLTNIRFASKPKEKEKNDAKNNNLVTSGNNGAKTEEKKNNSSSANRVHTKFSTLDGISSPSDYAESARQKNYAALAVTDHYNVQSFPEFSKHQSNDLKIIYGCEMEMLEDDLPPYIFNHPEQILEANINDLTYCVFDLETTGFFSQYNEIIEIGYAIYHQGEIIREGEYLICPEKEIPAEILATWYTSIDPEELKKAPTIKEILPTLRQE
;
A
#
# COMPACT_ATOMS: atom_id res chain seq x y z
N LEU A 1 -8.52 30.37 -15.76
CA LEU A 1 -8.50 30.96 -14.40
C LEU A 1 -7.04 31.23 -14.05
N THR A 2 -6.69 32.47 -13.70
CA THR A 2 -5.33 32.83 -13.28
C THR A 2 -5.05 32.24 -11.90
N ILE A 3 -3.82 31.77 -11.70
CA ILE A 3 -3.33 31.07 -10.49
C ILE A 3 -3.59 31.86 -9.19
N ASP A 4 -3.73 33.18 -9.28
CA ASP A 4 -3.80 34.10 -8.15
C ASP A 4 -5.09 34.00 -7.29
N ASN A 5 -6.11 33.26 -7.73
CA ASN A 5 -7.38 33.10 -7.00
C ASN A 5 -7.66 31.68 -6.49
N TRP A 6 -6.70 30.75 -6.61
CA TRP A 6 -6.88 29.37 -6.16
C TRP A 6 -6.79 29.27 -4.62
N LYS A 7 -7.85 28.77 -3.99
CA LYS A 7 -7.86 28.40 -2.57
C LYS A 7 -8.15 26.90 -2.47
N PRO A 8 -7.18 26.06 -2.09
CA PRO A 8 -7.42 24.63 -1.95
C PRO A 8 -8.40 24.35 -0.81
N LYS A 9 -9.39 23.49 -1.05
CA LYS A 9 -10.19 22.87 0.00
C LYS A 9 -9.51 21.57 0.41
N LEU A 10 -8.84 21.60 1.56
CA LEU A 10 -8.34 20.39 2.23
C LEU A 10 -9.52 19.49 2.61
N THR A 11 -9.52 18.24 2.14
CA THR A 11 -10.42 17.19 2.63
C THR A 11 -9.57 16.16 3.34
N SER A 12 -9.80 15.95 4.64
CA SER A 12 -8.95 15.04 5.42
C SER A 12 -9.05 13.60 4.89
N LEU A 13 -7.96 12.83 4.94
CA LEU A 13 -7.98 11.39 4.60
C LEU A 13 -9.09 10.63 5.34
N LYS A 14 -9.39 11.04 6.58
CA LYS A 14 -10.48 10.46 7.37
C LYS A 14 -11.85 10.65 6.71
N GLU A 15 -12.06 11.79 6.07
CA GLU A 15 -13.26 12.11 5.32
C GLU A 15 -13.30 11.35 3.98
N ILE A 16 -12.16 11.21 3.30
CA ILE A 16 -12.03 10.38 2.08
C ILE A 16 -12.37 8.92 2.39
N LEU A 17 -11.76 8.33 3.42
CA LEU A 17 -12.03 6.95 3.84
C LEU A 17 -13.48 6.76 4.30
N SER A 18 -14.07 7.77 4.94
CA SER A 18 -15.49 7.74 5.30
C SER A 18 -16.38 7.75 4.06
N LYS A 19 -16.06 8.53 3.02
CA LYS A 19 -16.79 8.54 1.75
C LYS A 19 -16.67 7.21 1.00
N LEU A 20 -15.54 6.52 1.14
CA LEU A 20 -15.31 5.18 0.58
C LEU A 20 -15.88 4.02 1.44
N GLY A 21 -16.57 4.32 2.55
CA GLY A 21 -17.13 3.30 3.45
C GLY A 21 -16.11 2.55 4.31
N LEU A 22 -14.85 3.00 4.33
CA LEU A 22 -13.73 2.37 5.04
C LEU A 22 -13.54 2.93 6.46
N THR A 23 -14.62 3.03 7.23
CA THR A 23 -14.63 3.70 8.54
C THR A 23 -13.93 2.94 9.67
N ASN A 24 -13.61 1.65 9.45
CA ASN A 24 -13.01 0.79 10.47
C ASN A 24 -11.48 0.82 10.50
N ILE A 25 -10.85 1.59 9.61
CA ILE A 25 -9.39 1.75 9.56
C ILE A 25 -8.95 2.63 10.73
N ARG A 26 -8.05 2.11 11.57
CA ARG A 26 -7.48 2.82 12.72
C ARG A 26 -6.06 3.27 12.39
N PHE A 27 -5.80 4.57 12.52
CA PHE A 27 -4.46 5.13 12.39
C PHE A 27 -3.74 5.11 13.73
N ALA A 28 -2.45 4.80 13.71
CA ALA A 28 -1.60 4.97 14.88
C ALA A 28 -1.38 6.48 15.12
N SER A 29 -1.99 7.03 16.17
CA SER A 29 -1.74 8.41 16.60
C SER A 29 -0.49 8.47 17.50
N LYS A 30 0.31 9.53 17.37
CA LYS A 30 1.38 9.83 18.35
C LYS A 30 0.79 9.84 19.78
N PRO A 31 1.50 9.31 20.79
CA PRO A 31 1.10 9.47 22.18
C PRO A 31 0.98 10.96 22.50
N LYS A 32 -0.10 11.39 23.15
CA LYS A 32 -0.23 12.77 23.64
C LYS A 32 0.93 13.04 24.60
N GLU A 33 1.78 14.01 24.28
CA GLU A 33 2.75 14.53 25.24
C GLU A 33 1.98 15.04 26.46
N LYS A 34 2.25 14.46 27.62
CA LYS A 34 1.80 15.05 28.89
C LYS A 34 2.59 16.33 29.08
N GLU A 35 1.90 17.46 29.05
CA GLU A 35 2.43 18.75 29.48
C GLU A 35 3.15 18.59 30.82
N LYS A 36 4.45 18.92 30.82
CA LYS A 36 5.23 19.05 32.05
C LYS A 36 4.72 20.28 32.79
N ASN A 37 3.87 20.07 33.79
CA ASN A 37 3.66 21.07 34.82
C ASN A 37 4.80 20.97 35.83
N ASP A 38 5.61 22.03 35.86
CA ASP A 38 6.61 22.30 36.88
C ASP A 38 5.99 22.33 38.28
N ALA A 39 6.48 21.47 39.17
CA ALA A 39 6.38 21.67 40.60
C ALA A 39 7.62 21.11 41.30
N LYS A 40 8.50 22.03 41.72
CA LYS A 40 9.49 21.84 42.79
C LYS A 40 8.82 21.19 44.00
N ASN A 41 9.40 20.13 44.58
CA ASN A 41 10.13 20.22 45.86
C ASN A 41 10.46 18.84 46.47
N ASN A 42 11.60 18.84 47.17
CA ASN A 42 11.98 18.06 48.35
C ASN A 42 12.71 16.71 48.21
N ASN A 43 14.02 16.81 48.47
CA ASN A 43 14.92 15.85 49.12
C ASN A 43 14.24 14.82 50.04
N LEU A 44 14.73 13.57 50.05
CA LEU A 44 15.40 12.98 51.23
C LEU A 44 16.02 11.61 50.92
N VAL A 45 17.18 11.39 51.53
CA VAL A 45 18.03 10.19 51.60
C VAL A 45 17.32 9.04 52.34
N THR A 46 17.63 7.76 52.03
CA THR A 46 18.15 6.73 52.98
C THR A 46 18.16 5.30 52.42
N SER A 47 19.21 4.57 52.83
CA SER A 47 19.46 3.12 52.70
C SER A 47 18.33 2.21 53.16
N GLY A 48 18.31 0.97 52.66
CA GLY A 48 17.69 -0.14 53.38
C GLY A 48 17.48 -1.40 52.55
N ASN A 49 18.36 -2.38 52.73
CA ASN A 49 18.10 -3.79 52.41
C ASN A 49 16.81 -4.25 53.11
N ASN A 50 15.92 -4.95 52.42
CA ASN A 50 15.13 -6.06 52.98
C ASN A 50 14.48 -6.88 51.85
N GLY A 51 14.77 -8.18 51.86
CA GLY A 51 14.18 -9.15 50.96
C GLY A 51 12.70 -9.34 51.25
N ALA A 52 11.89 -9.29 50.21
CA ALA A 52 10.58 -9.91 50.14
C ALA A 52 10.48 -10.60 48.78
N LYS A 53 10.49 -11.94 48.79
CA LYS A 53 10.10 -12.75 47.63
C LYS A 53 8.68 -12.34 47.26
N THR A 54 8.55 -11.61 46.17
CA THR A 54 7.26 -11.37 45.53
C THR A 54 7.26 -12.26 44.30
N GLU A 55 6.40 -13.27 44.30
CA GLU A 55 6.13 -14.07 43.11
C GLU A 55 5.66 -13.14 41.99
N GLU A 56 6.55 -12.84 41.04
CA GLU A 56 6.16 -12.20 39.79
C GLU A 56 5.25 -13.15 39.03
N LYS A 57 3.94 -12.87 39.04
CA LYS A 57 3.05 -13.31 37.95
C LYS A 57 3.63 -12.76 36.65
N LYS A 58 4.37 -13.59 35.91
CA LYS A 58 4.80 -13.33 34.53
C LYS A 58 3.57 -13.24 33.62
N ASN A 59 2.93 -12.07 33.62
CA ASN A 59 2.00 -11.64 32.57
C ASN A 59 2.74 -10.78 31.52
N ASN A 60 3.99 -11.11 31.19
CA ASN A 60 4.75 -10.43 30.15
C ASN A 60 4.58 -11.18 28.84
N SER A 61 3.39 -11.08 28.26
CA SER A 61 3.19 -11.35 26.83
C SER A 61 3.81 -10.17 26.07
N SER A 62 5.11 -10.23 25.78
CA SER A 62 5.78 -9.27 24.92
C SER A 62 5.24 -9.39 23.49
N SER A 63 5.03 -8.25 22.84
CA SER A 63 4.71 -8.17 21.40
C SER A 63 5.94 -7.66 20.66
N ALA A 64 6.27 -8.26 19.50
CA ALA A 64 7.27 -7.67 18.60
C ALA A 64 6.70 -6.39 18.00
N ASN A 65 7.36 -5.26 18.27
CA ASN A 65 7.02 -3.99 17.66
C ASN A 65 7.56 -3.96 16.23
N ARG A 66 6.67 -4.25 15.27
CA ARG A 66 6.75 -3.99 13.81
C ARG A 66 7.96 -4.58 13.09
N VAL A 67 7.71 -5.40 12.07
CA VAL A 67 8.74 -5.96 11.19
C VAL A 67 8.51 -5.56 9.73
N HIS A 68 9.64 -5.33 9.05
CA HIS A 68 9.75 -5.19 7.60
C HIS A 68 10.37 -6.47 7.06
N THR A 69 9.72 -7.08 6.10
CA THR A 69 10.19 -8.32 5.47
C THR A 69 10.94 -8.00 4.19
N LYS A 70 11.52 -9.03 3.55
CA LYS A 70 12.11 -8.93 2.21
C LYS A 70 11.19 -8.30 1.14
N PHE A 71 9.89 -8.20 1.40
CA PHE A 71 8.93 -7.53 0.53
C PHE A 71 8.94 -6.00 0.68
N SER A 72 9.60 -5.46 1.71
CA SER A 72 9.98 -4.05 1.79
C SER A 72 11.24 -3.84 0.95
N THR A 73 11.07 -3.41 -0.30
CA THR A 73 12.13 -3.27 -1.30
C THR A 73 13.29 -2.41 -0.77
N LEU A 74 14.51 -2.97 -0.82
CA LEU A 74 15.76 -2.34 -0.35
C LEU A 74 15.84 -2.01 1.16
N ASP A 75 14.91 -2.52 1.97
CA ASP A 75 14.92 -2.32 3.42
C ASP A 75 14.94 -3.66 4.18
N GLY A 76 13.89 -4.47 4.05
CA GLY A 76 13.80 -5.73 4.76
C GLY A 76 14.64 -6.84 4.11
N ILE A 77 15.25 -7.68 4.93
CA ILE A 77 16.15 -8.75 4.48
C ILE A 77 15.58 -10.14 4.77
N SER A 78 14.88 -10.30 5.89
CA SER A 78 14.42 -11.62 6.36
C SER A 78 13.04 -11.98 5.79
N SER A 79 12.78 -13.28 5.65
CA SER A 79 11.50 -13.78 5.16
C SER A 79 10.41 -13.70 6.24
N PRO A 80 9.12 -13.69 5.86
CA PRO A 80 8.02 -13.84 6.82
C PRO A 80 8.16 -15.04 7.76
N SER A 81 8.65 -16.19 7.24
CA SER A 81 8.89 -17.39 8.04
C SER A 81 9.94 -17.17 9.13
N ASP A 82 11.05 -16.49 8.81
CA ASP A 82 12.13 -16.22 9.77
C ASP A 82 11.63 -15.37 10.95
N TYR A 83 10.83 -14.34 10.65
CA TYR A 83 10.24 -13.49 11.68
C TYR A 83 9.22 -14.24 12.54
N ALA A 84 8.38 -15.08 11.93
CA ALA A 84 7.42 -15.88 12.67
C ALA A 84 8.10 -16.89 13.59
N GLU A 85 9.16 -17.56 13.13
CA GLU A 85 9.94 -18.49 13.95
C GLU A 85 10.64 -17.78 15.10
N SER A 86 11.32 -16.66 14.82
CA SER A 86 11.98 -15.86 15.86
C SER A 86 10.99 -15.36 16.91
N ALA A 87 9.78 -14.96 16.50
CA ALA A 87 8.73 -14.53 17.42
C ALA A 87 8.26 -15.67 18.35
N ARG A 88 8.13 -16.90 17.82
CA ARG A 88 7.81 -18.08 18.64
C ARG A 88 8.93 -18.43 19.61
N GLN A 89 10.19 -18.44 19.14
CA GLN A 89 11.35 -18.72 20.01
C GLN A 89 11.45 -17.71 21.16
N LYS A 90 11.06 -16.46 20.92
CA LYS A 90 11.04 -15.39 21.93
C LYS A 90 9.75 -15.36 22.77
N ASN A 91 8.82 -16.30 22.55
CA ASN A 91 7.52 -16.39 23.21
C ASN A 91 6.68 -15.10 23.10
N TYR A 92 6.69 -14.45 21.93
CA TYR A 92 5.82 -13.32 21.67
C TYR A 92 4.40 -13.79 21.39
N ALA A 93 3.41 -13.18 22.03
CA ALA A 93 2.01 -13.51 21.75
C ALA A 93 1.51 -12.86 20.46
N ALA A 94 2.19 -11.80 20.00
CA ALA A 94 1.83 -11.13 18.76
C ALA A 94 3.04 -10.60 17.98
N LEU A 95 2.92 -10.60 16.65
CA LEU A 95 3.88 -10.06 15.69
C LEU A 95 3.14 -9.11 14.73
N ALA A 96 3.53 -7.84 14.72
CA ALA A 96 3.01 -6.86 13.77
C ALA A 96 3.86 -6.80 12.51
N VAL A 97 3.22 -6.90 11.35
CA VAL A 97 3.85 -6.84 10.04
C VAL A 97 3.45 -5.54 9.39
N THR A 98 4.42 -4.76 8.90
CA THR A 98 4.18 -3.43 8.34
C THR A 98 5.14 -3.15 7.19
N ASP A 99 5.09 -3.94 6.11
CA ASP A 99 5.94 -3.69 4.95
C ASP A 99 5.70 -2.30 4.33
N HIS A 100 6.74 -1.73 3.71
CA HIS A 100 6.66 -0.43 3.05
C HIS A 100 5.77 -0.49 1.80
N TYR A 101 4.71 0.33 1.78
CA TYR A 101 3.82 0.56 0.64
C TYR A 101 3.09 -0.66 0.08
N ASN A 102 3.17 -1.81 0.74
CA ASN A 102 2.59 -3.04 0.25
C ASN A 102 2.14 -3.98 1.37
N VAL A 103 1.46 -5.06 0.96
CA VAL A 103 0.95 -6.12 1.83
C VAL A 103 1.31 -7.51 1.32
N GLN A 104 2.37 -7.61 0.50
CA GLN A 104 2.73 -8.83 -0.23
C GLN A 104 3.12 -10.00 0.69
N SER A 105 3.58 -9.69 1.91
CA SER A 105 3.91 -10.70 2.92
C SER A 105 2.69 -11.36 3.57
N PHE A 106 1.48 -10.81 3.42
CA PHE A 106 0.28 -11.28 4.13
C PHE A 106 -0.06 -12.75 3.85
N PRO A 107 -0.07 -13.24 2.59
CA PRO A 107 -0.36 -14.64 2.31
C PRO A 107 0.63 -15.59 2.99
N GLU A 108 1.90 -15.22 3.10
CA GLU A 108 2.92 -16.04 3.75
C GLU A 108 2.72 -16.04 5.28
N PHE A 109 2.51 -14.88 5.89
CA PHE A 109 2.23 -14.77 7.32
C PHE A 109 0.93 -15.46 7.75
N SER A 110 -0.08 -15.55 6.87
CA SER A 110 -1.34 -16.25 7.16
C SER A 110 -1.13 -17.72 7.56
N LYS A 111 -0.09 -18.35 6.99
CA LYS A 111 0.29 -19.74 7.28
C LYS A 111 0.93 -19.91 8.66
N HIS A 112 1.38 -18.82 9.26
CA HIS A 112 2.07 -18.80 10.56
C HIS A 112 1.20 -18.32 11.72
N GLN A 113 -0.04 -17.89 11.44
CA GLN A 113 -0.98 -17.53 12.49
C GLN A 113 -1.38 -18.77 13.31
N SER A 114 -1.30 -18.66 14.64
CA SER A 114 -1.71 -19.72 15.56
C SER A 114 -2.33 -19.14 16.84
N ASN A 115 -2.82 -20.01 17.73
CA ASN A 115 -3.32 -19.59 19.05
C ASN A 115 -2.20 -18.98 19.91
N ASP A 116 -0.95 -19.40 19.70
CA ASP A 116 0.21 -18.97 20.47
C ASP A 116 0.89 -17.73 19.89
N LEU A 117 0.70 -17.46 18.60
CA LEU A 117 1.25 -16.30 17.90
C LEU A 117 0.19 -15.64 17.00
N LYS A 118 -0.30 -14.48 17.43
CA LYS A 118 -1.20 -13.64 16.66
C LYS A 118 -0.45 -12.73 15.69
N ILE A 119 -0.77 -12.81 14.41
CA ILE A 119 -0.26 -11.86 13.43
C ILE A 119 -1.15 -10.61 13.40
N ILE A 120 -0.53 -9.43 13.46
CA ILE A 120 -1.19 -8.14 13.30
C ILE A 120 -0.81 -7.61 11.91
N TYR A 121 -1.79 -7.64 11.00
CA TYR A 121 -1.62 -7.21 9.63
C TYR A 121 -1.70 -5.68 9.53
N GLY A 122 -0.64 -5.07 9.00
CA GLY A 122 -0.55 -3.66 8.73
C GLY A 122 0.36 -3.39 7.54
N CYS A 123 0.47 -2.12 7.19
CA CYS A 123 1.32 -1.62 6.12
C CYS A 123 1.91 -0.29 6.62
N GLU A 124 3.17 -0.03 6.30
CA GLU A 124 3.73 1.30 6.49
C GLU A 124 3.52 2.11 5.22
N MET A 125 2.87 3.26 5.38
CA MET A 125 2.60 4.19 4.28
C MET A 125 3.12 5.56 4.69
N GLU A 126 3.74 6.26 3.75
CA GLU A 126 3.96 7.68 3.87
C GLU A 126 2.65 8.41 3.58
N MET A 127 2.24 9.27 4.52
CA MET A 127 1.14 10.19 4.30
C MET A 127 1.71 11.52 3.82
N LEU A 128 1.23 11.93 2.66
CA LEU A 128 1.46 13.27 2.13
C LEU A 128 0.65 14.30 2.94
N GLU A 129 1.19 15.52 3.06
CA GLU A 129 0.47 16.64 3.67
C GLU A 129 -0.79 16.95 2.85
N ASP A 130 -1.90 17.26 3.52
CA ASP A 130 -3.21 17.41 2.88
C ASP A 130 -3.27 18.61 1.89
N ASP A 131 -2.25 19.48 1.88
CA ASP A 131 -2.12 20.66 1.01
C ASP A 131 -1.30 20.39 -0.27
N LEU A 132 -0.85 19.14 -0.49
CA LEU A 132 -0.29 18.76 -1.77
C LEU A 132 -1.42 18.76 -2.83
N PRO A 133 -1.24 19.49 -3.95
CA PRO A 133 -2.24 19.51 -5.01
C PRO A 133 -2.50 18.08 -5.47
N PRO A 134 -3.76 17.67 -5.69
CA PRO A 134 -4.05 16.35 -6.21
C PRO A 134 -3.23 16.14 -7.48
N TYR A 135 -2.63 14.96 -7.64
CA TYR A 135 -1.97 14.53 -8.88
C TYR A 135 -2.99 14.28 -10.01
N ILE A 136 -4.09 15.02 -10.03
CA ILE A 136 -5.06 15.05 -11.11
C ILE A 136 -4.65 16.20 -12.02
N PHE A 137 -3.87 15.84 -13.03
CA PHE A 137 -3.42 16.80 -14.03
C PHE A 137 -4.49 16.98 -15.09
N ASN A 138 -4.60 18.18 -15.63
CA ASN A 138 -5.43 18.48 -16.81
C ASN A 138 -6.95 18.20 -16.63
N HIS A 139 -7.49 18.39 -15.42
CA HIS A 139 -8.93 18.32 -15.18
C HIS A 139 -9.64 19.68 -15.32
N PRO A 140 -10.95 19.71 -15.65
CA PRO A 140 -11.80 20.83 -15.29
C PRO A 140 -12.05 20.87 -13.78
N GLU A 141 -12.15 22.08 -13.20
CA GLU A 141 -12.33 22.27 -11.74
C GLU A 141 -13.56 21.52 -11.18
N GLN A 142 -14.58 21.28 -12.01
CA GLN A 142 -15.80 20.57 -11.61
C GLN A 142 -15.55 19.11 -11.16
N ILE A 143 -14.48 18.47 -11.65
CA ILE A 143 -14.16 17.07 -11.28
C ILE A 143 -13.72 16.97 -9.82
N LEU A 144 -13.07 18.01 -9.28
CA LEU A 144 -12.59 17.99 -7.90
C LEU A 144 -13.72 18.06 -6.86
N GLU A 145 -14.86 18.62 -7.23
CA GLU A 145 -16.03 18.75 -6.34
C GLU A 145 -17.08 17.64 -6.58
N ALA A 146 -16.95 16.88 -7.67
CA ALA A 146 -17.88 15.81 -8.02
C ALA A 146 -17.69 14.56 -7.13
N ASN A 147 -18.78 13.85 -6.86
CA ASN A 147 -18.71 12.52 -6.29
C ASN A 147 -18.23 11.54 -7.38
N ILE A 148 -17.33 10.61 -7.04
CA ILE A 148 -16.84 9.59 -7.97
C ILE A 148 -17.97 8.78 -8.62
N ASN A 149 -19.08 8.56 -7.90
CA ASN A 149 -20.25 7.86 -8.43
C ASN A 149 -20.95 8.62 -9.55
N ASP A 150 -20.84 9.95 -9.57
CA ASP A 150 -21.45 10.79 -10.61
C ASP A 150 -20.55 10.95 -11.84
N LEU A 151 -19.30 10.46 -11.75
CA LEU A 151 -18.32 10.54 -12.84
C LEU A 151 -18.42 9.33 -13.77
N THR A 152 -18.04 9.54 -15.02
CA THR A 152 -17.66 8.45 -15.93
C THR A 152 -16.15 8.46 -16.03
N TYR A 153 -15.49 7.36 -15.70
CA TYR A 153 -14.04 7.27 -15.70
C TYR A 153 -13.57 5.93 -16.27
N CYS A 154 -12.36 5.91 -16.83
CA CYS A 154 -11.74 4.72 -17.37
C CYS A 154 -10.58 4.29 -16.46
N VAL A 155 -10.54 3.02 -16.11
CA VAL A 155 -9.43 2.37 -15.40
C VAL A 155 -8.66 1.55 -16.42
N PHE A 156 -7.33 1.70 -16.42
CA PHE A 156 -6.44 0.93 -17.26
C PHE A 156 -5.67 -0.08 -16.43
N ASP A 157 -5.51 -1.27 -16.98
CA ASP A 157 -4.53 -2.26 -16.55
C ASP A 157 -3.52 -2.46 -17.68
N LEU A 158 -2.24 -2.65 -17.33
CA LEU A 158 -1.15 -2.69 -18.31
C LEU A 158 -0.27 -3.90 -18.07
N GLU A 159 -0.04 -4.67 -19.12
CA GLU A 159 1.05 -5.64 -19.14
C GLU A 159 2.24 -5.08 -19.89
N THR A 160 3.44 -5.35 -19.38
CA THR A 160 4.68 -4.77 -19.90
C THR A 160 5.76 -5.83 -20.01
N THR A 161 6.79 -5.53 -20.80
CA THR A 161 8.00 -6.38 -20.83
C THR A 161 8.84 -6.29 -19.55
N GLY A 162 8.39 -5.59 -18.50
CA GLY A 162 9.08 -5.49 -17.22
C GLY A 162 8.84 -4.17 -16.49
N PHE A 163 9.42 -4.04 -15.29
CA PHE A 163 9.07 -2.97 -14.35
C PHE A 163 9.67 -1.57 -14.63
N PHE A 164 10.60 -1.44 -15.58
CA PHE A 164 11.32 -0.18 -15.81
C PHE A 164 10.86 0.50 -17.10
N SER A 165 10.03 1.53 -16.99
CA SER A 165 9.41 2.24 -18.14
C SER A 165 10.40 2.81 -19.17
N GLN A 166 11.66 3.07 -18.79
CA GLN A 166 12.70 3.53 -19.73
C GLN A 166 13.19 2.41 -20.65
N TYR A 167 13.14 1.17 -20.19
CA TYR A 167 13.70 0.00 -20.88
C TYR A 167 12.61 -0.91 -21.44
N ASN A 168 11.47 -0.98 -20.77
CA ASN A 168 10.37 -1.88 -21.06
C ASN A 168 9.26 -1.21 -21.87
N GLU A 169 8.48 -2.03 -22.56
CA GLU A 169 7.41 -1.61 -23.45
C GLU A 169 6.09 -2.23 -23.00
N ILE A 170 4.98 -1.55 -23.32
CA ILE A 170 3.63 -2.05 -23.07
C ILE A 170 3.32 -3.12 -24.12
N ILE A 171 2.85 -4.28 -23.66
CA ILE A 171 2.44 -5.41 -24.50
C ILE A 171 0.94 -5.70 -24.42
N GLU A 172 0.25 -5.15 -23.43
CA GLU A 172 -1.21 -5.19 -23.34
C GLU A 172 -1.76 -3.93 -22.68
N ILE A 173 -2.92 -3.47 -23.14
CA ILE A 173 -3.74 -2.46 -22.44
C ILE A 173 -5.13 -3.04 -22.24
N GLY A 174 -5.46 -3.37 -21.00
CA GLY A 174 -6.82 -3.61 -20.54
C GLY A 174 -7.47 -2.30 -20.14
N TYR A 175 -8.76 -2.12 -20.42
CA TYR A 175 -9.51 -0.96 -19.97
C TYR A 175 -10.93 -1.32 -19.52
N ALA A 176 -11.41 -0.60 -18.51
CA ALA A 176 -12.78 -0.68 -18.03
C ALA A 176 -13.33 0.72 -17.76
N ILE A 177 -14.43 1.07 -18.41
CA ILE A 177 -15.16 2.31 -18.22
C ILE A 177 -16.23 2.09 -17.16
N TYR A 178 -16.19 2.90 -16.12
CA TYR A 178 -17.12 2.89 -15.00
C TYR A 178 -18.08 4.07 -15.07
N HIS A 179 -19.32 3.82 -14.65
CA HIS A 179 -20.29 4.86 -14.31
C HIS A 179 -21.14 4.37 -13.13
N GLN A 180 -21.31 5.20 -12.10
CA GLN A 180 -22.05 4.84 -10.87
C GLN A 180 -21.55 3.56 -10.19
N GLY A 181 -20.25 3.27 -10.30
CA GLY A 181 -19.61 2.09 -9.72
C GLY A 181 -19.79 0.80 -10.53
N GLU A 182 -20.49 0.84 -11.66
CA GLU A 182 -20.70 -0.29 -12.56
C GLU A 182 -19.85 -0.17 -13.82
N ILE A 183 -19.40 -1.31 -14.35
CA ILE A 183 -18.68 -1.36 -15.63
C ILE A 183 -19.71 -1.21 -16.75
N ILE A 184 -19.57 -0.15 -17.56
CA ILE A 184 -20.42 0.11 -18.71
C ILE A 184 -19.77 -0.30 -20.04
N ARG A 185 -18.45 -0.48 -20.05
CA ARG A 185 -17.67 -1.00 -21.17
C ARG A 185 -16.33 -1.52 -20.68
N GLU A 186 -15.83 -2.58 -21.29
CA GLU A 186 -14.47 -3.06 -21.10
C GLU A 186 -13.90 -3.60 -22.41
N GLY A 187 -12.59 -3.70 -22.48
CA GLY A 187 -11.89 -4.24 -23.62
C GLY A 187 -10.40 -4.39 -23.35
N GLU A 188 -9.71 -5.05 -24.27
CA GLU A 188 -8.27 -5.30 -24.19
C GLU A 188 -7.63 -5.11 -25.56
N TYR A 189 -6.38 -4.66 -25.56
CA TYR A 189 -5.56 -4.54 -26.75
C TYR A 189 -4.22 -5.22 -26.52
N LEU A 190 -3.93 -6.23 -27.32
CA LEU A 190 -2.57 -6.76 -27.43
C LEU A 190 -1.72 -5.80 -28.27
N ILE A 191 -0.46 -5.60 -27.89
CA ILE A 191 0.44 -4.63 -28.51
C ILE A 191 1.78 -5.28 -28.84
N CYS A 192 2.18 -5.23 -30.11
CA CYS A 192 3.49 -5.71 -30.54
C CYS A 192 4.58 -4.71 -30.09
N PRO A 193 5.56 -5.14 -29.27
CA PRO A 193 6.65 -4.27 -28.83
C PRO A 193 7.67 -4.05 -29.96
N GLU A 194 8.38 -2.92 -29.94
CA GLU A 194 9.41 -2.63 -30.94
C GLU A 194 10.74 -3.34 -30.63
N LYS A 195 10.99 -3.68 -29.35
CA LYS A 195 12.19 -4.39 -28.89
C LYS A 195 11.93 -5.89 -28.74
N GLU A 196 13.00 -6.65 -28.89
CA GLU A 196 12.99 -8.09 -28.63
C GLU A 196 12.69 -8.36 -27.15
N ILE A 197 11.70 -9.24 -26.92
CA ILE A 197 11.25 -9.59 -25.58
C ILE A 197 12.11 -10.74 -25.05
N PRO A 198 12.70 -10.63 -23.85
CA PRO A 198 13.39 -11.75 -23.22
C PRO A 198 12.45 -12.96 -23.07
N ALA A 199 12.96 -14.16 -23.32
CA ALA A 199 12.18 -15.40 -23.32
C ALA A 199 11.50 -15.68 -21.97
N GLU A 200 12.07 -15.16 -20.88
CA GLU A 200 11.53 -15.26 -19.51
C GLU A 200 10.20 -14.52 -19.34
N ILE A 201 9.98 -13.43 -20.08
CA ILE A 201 8.75 -12.63 -20.03
C ILE A 201 7.66 -13.23 -20.93
N LEU A 202 8.07 -13.84 -22.05
CA LEU A 202 7.20 -14.63 -22.92
C LEU A 202 6.81 -15.98 -22.32
N ALA A 203 7.37 -16.33 -21.16
CA ALA A 203 7.02 -17.57 -20.49
C ALA A 203 5.56 -17.48 -20.02
N THR A 204 4.73 -18.40 -20.52
CA THR A 204 3.26 -18.43 -20.42
C THR A 204 2.70 -18.29 -18.99
N TRP A 205 3.52 -18.52 -17.96
CA TRP A 205 3.13 -18.39 -16.57
C TRP A 205 3.06 -16.95 -16.04
N TYR A 206 3.66 -15.97 -16.73
CA TYR A 206 3.60 -14.57 -16.33
C TYR A 206 2.43 -13.81 -16.93
N THR A 207 2.16 -14.00 -18.23
CA THR A 207 1.21 -13.15 -18.96
C THR A 207 0.09 -13.92 -19.65
N SER A 208 0.17 -15.25 -19.77
CA SER A 208 -0.73 -16.07 -20.61
C SER A 208 -0.83 -15.62 -22.09
N ILE A 209 0.01 -14.69 -22.54
CA ILE A 209 0.03 -14.15 -23.90
C ILE A 209 0.74 -15.14 -24.85
N ASP A 210 0.12 -15.46 -25.98
CA ASP A 210 0.77 -16.23 -27.05
C ASP A 210 1.81 -15.34 -27.77
N PRO A 211 3.10 -15.69 -27.77
CA PRO A 211 4.14 -14.94 -28.47
C PRO A 211 3.86 -14.76 -29.97
N GLU A 212 3.15 -15.69 -30.61
CA GLU A 212 2.80 -15.60 -32.03
C GLU A 212 1.61 -14.67 -32.30
N GLU A 213 0.71 -14.49 -31.34
CA GLU A 213 -0.34 -13.46 -31.40
C GLU A 213 0.25 -12.08 -31.14
N LEU A 214 1.17 -11.98 -30.17
CA LEU A 214 1.86 -10.75 -29.82
C LEU A 214 2.64 -10.15 -31.00
N LYS A 215 3.30 -10.98 -31.81
CA LYS A 215 4.01 -10.54 -33.02
C LYS A 215 3.08 -10.00 -34.12
N LYS A 216 1.82 -10.44 -34.14
CA LYS A 216 0.81 -10.03 -35.12
C LYS A 216 -0.03 -8.85 -34.65
N ALA A 217 0.08 -8.52 -33.36
CA ALA A 217 -0.66 -7.43 -32.77
C ALA A 217 -0.23 -6.07 -33.36
N PRO A 218 -1.12 -5.06 -33.35
CA PRO A 218 -0.75 -3.71 -33.76
C PRO A 218 0.31 -3.11 -32.81
N THR A 219 1.04 -2.12 -33.30
CA THR A 219 1.99 -1.36 -32.48
C THR A 219 1.28 -0.37 -31.56
N ILE A 220 1.95 0.07 -30.49
CA ILE A 220 1.41 1.10 -29.58
C ILE A 220 0.97 2.38 -30.32
N LYS A 221 1.70 2.75 -31.39
CA LYS A 221 1.39 3.94 -32.22
C LYS A 221 0.08 3.81 -32.98
N GLU A 222 -0.34 2.59 -33.30
CA GLU A 222 -1.60 2.29 -33.98
C GLU A 222 -2.77 2.20 -33.00
N ILE A 223 -2.53 1.69 -31.79
CA ILE A 223 -3.55 1.50 -30.74
C ILE A 223 -3.90 2.82 -30.01
N LEU A 224 -2.93 3.68 -29.70
CA LEU A 224 -3.22 4.91 -28.93
C LEU A 224 -4.28 5.83 -29.61
N PRO A 225 -4.30 6.01 -30.94
CA PRO A 225 -5.36 6.77 -31.60
C PRO A 225 -6.75 6.13 -31.54
N THR A 226 -6.85 4.79 -31.55
CA THR A 226 -8.13 4.08 -31.49
C THR A 226 -8.73 4.15 -30.09
N LEU A 227 -7.91 3.95 -29.05
CA LEU A 227 -8.29 4.08 -27.64
C LEU A 227 -8.94 5.43 -27.29
N ARG A 228 -8.54 6.52 -27.97
CA ARG A 228 -9.14 7.85 -27.75
C ARG A 228 -10.58 7.96 -28.28
N GLN A 229 -10.95 7.12 -29.23
CA GLN A 229 -12.25 7.17 -29.90
C GLN A 229 -13.30 6.28 -29.23
N GLU A 230 -12.88 5.34 -28.39
CA GLU A 230 -13.76 4.43 -27.65
C GLU A 230 -14.39 5.10 -26.43
#